data_AF-A0A966UPF8-F1
#
_entry.id   AF-A0A966UPF8-F1
#
_cell.length_a   1.000
_cell.length_b   1.000
_cell.length_c   1.000
_cell.angle_alpha   90.00
_cell.angle_beta   90.00
_cell.angle_gamma   90.00
#
_symmetry.space_group_name_H-M   'P 1'
#
loop_
_entity.id
_entity.type
_entity.pdbx_description
1 polymer ?
#
loop_
_entity_poly.entity_id
_entity_poly.type
_entity_poly.pdbx_seq_one_letter_code
_entity_poly.pdbx_strand_id
1 'polypeptide(L)'
;MSNMNENNTGHLYDSAYTTVNIDQAQKVNPVPRNEAVDHPDHYGGADNPYEAIKVIKAWDLGFCLGNTVKYISRAGKKDPKKRIEDLRKALWYLQQQINYEVLDELDRSTPEFARDK
;
A
#
# COMPACT_ATOMS: atom_id res chain seq x y z
N MET A 1 3.16 7.92 48.80
CA MET A 1 2.30 6.81 48.35
C MET A 1 1.83 7.15 46.94
N SER A 2 2.18 6.29 45.98
CA SER A 2 1.67 6.20 44.59
C SER A 2 1.94 7.41 43.66
N ASN A 3 3.04 7.48 42.90
CA ASN A 3 3.44 6.80 41.64
C ASN A 3 2.59 7.10 40.38
N MET A 4 3.34 7.53 39.35
CA MET A 4 3.13 7.34 37.89
C MET A 4 2.04 8.22 37.23
N ASN A 5 2.21 8.81 36.03
CA ASN A 5 3.20 8.60 34.97
C ASN A 5 3.28 9.86 34.09
N GLU A 6 4.50 10.17 33.65
CA GLU A 6 4.82 11.04 32.52
C GLU A 6 4.15 10.55 31.23
N ASN A 7 3.81 11.45 30.31
CA ASN A 7 3.71 11.22 28.87
C ASN A 7 3.62 12.61 28.22
N ASN A 8 4.74 13.31 28.11
CA ASN A 8 5.52 13.40 26.87
C ASN A 8 4.63 13.76 25.67
N THR A 9 4.62 15.06 25.37
CA THR A 9 3.99 15.69 24.20
C THR A 9 4.68 15.21 22.92
N GLY A 10 4.27 14.04 22.42
CA GLY A 10 4.57 13.60 21.07
C GLY A 10 3.53 14.18 20.11
N HIS A 11 3.90 15.25 19.39
CA HIS A 11 3.18 15.67 18.19
C HIS A 11 3.25 14.55 17.14
N LEU A 12 2.13 13.90 16.88
CA LEU A 12 1.93 13.12 15.66
C LEU A 12 1.15 14.00 14.67
N TYR A 13 1.84 14.42 13.62
CA TYR A 13 1.24 15.03 12.45
C TYR A 13 0.57 13.93 11.63
N ASP A 14 -0.75 14.00 11.46
CA ASP A 14 -1.41 13.43 10.29
C ASP A 14 -2.19 14.53 9.56
N SER A 15 -2.03 14.53 8.26
CA SER A 15 -2.26 15.61 7.32
C SER A 15 -3.73 15.69 6.91
N ALA A 16 -4.57 16.30 7.77
CA ALA A 16 -5.71 17.15 7.36
C ALA A 16 -6.41 17.73 8.61
N TYR A 17 -6.11 18.99 8.95
CA TYR A 17 -6.91 20.05 9.63
C TYR A 17 -7.94 19.64 10.73
N THR A 18 -8.10 20.23 11.93
CA THR A 18 -7.64 21.45 12.64
C THR A 18 -8.16 21.31 14.10
N THR A 19 -7.59 22.03 15.07
CA THR A 19 -8.07 22.13 16.46
C THR A 19 -9.56 22.45 16.57
N VAL A 20 -10.33 21.58 17.24
CA VAL A 20 -11.72 21.85 17.60
C VAL A 20 -11.82 22.30 19.06
N ASN A 21 -12.39 23.48 19.28
CA ASN A 21 -12.83 23.94 20.59
C ASN A 21 -13.96 23.03 21.06
N ILE A 22 -13.72 22.34 22.17
CA ILE A 22 -14.64 21.47 22.89
C ILE A 22 -15.71 22.31 23.58
N ASP A 23 -16.83 22.64 22.91
CA ASP A 23 -18.00 23.14 23.66
C ASP A 23 -19.37 23.17 22.94
N GLN A 24 -19.61 22.43 21.83
CA GLN A 24 -21.00 22.15 21.40
C GLN A 24 -21.16 20.74 20.83
N ALA A 25 -21.97 19.93 21.52
CA ALA A 25 -22.39 18.60 21.10
C ALA A 25 -23.38 18.70 19.92
N GLN A 26 -22.87 18.74 18.70
CA GLN A 26 -23.64 18.45 17.49
C GLN A 26 -23.27 17.06 16.98
N LYS A 27 -24.28 16.21 16.76
CA LYS A 27 -24.13 14.86 16.20
C LYS A 27 -23.37 14.94 14.87
N VAL A 28 -22.13 14.45 14.86
CA VAL A 28 -21.35 14.25 13.64
C VAL A 28 -22.04 13.17 12.80
N ASN A 29 -22.64 13.57 11.69
CA ASN A 29 -23.06 12.62 10.66
C ASN A 29 -21.81 12.00 10.03
N PRO A 30 -21.68 10.67 9.96
CA PRO A 30 -20.53 10.06 9.30
C PRO A 30 -20.53 10.49 7.83
N VAL A 31 -19.39 11.00 7.39
CA VAL A 31 -19.17 11.35 5.98
C VAL A 31 -19.44 10.09 5.14
N PRO A 32 -20.30 10.14 4.10
CA PRO A 32 -20.55 8.98 3.27
C PRO A 32 -19.25 8.51 2.64
N ARG A 33 -18.83 7.27 2.95
CA ARG A 33 -17.66 6.64 2.32
C ARG A 33 -17.92 6.50 0.84
N ASN A 34 -16.97 6.99 0.04
CA ASN A 34 -17.05 6.81 -1.40
C ASN A 34 -16.53 5.41 -1.72
N GLU A 35 -17.42 4.43 -1.83
CA GLU A 35 -17.05 3.04 -2.09
C GLU A 35 -16.25 2.87 -3.40
N ALA A 36 -16.45 3.77 -4.38
CA ALA A 36 -15.65 3.77 -5.61
C ALA A 36 -14.17 4.13 -5.39
N VAL A 37 -13.83 4.69 -4.22
CA VAL A 37 -12.46 5.06 -3.81
C VAL A 37 -11.96 4.11 -2.72
N ASP A 38 -12.78 3.84 -1.72
CA ASP A 38 -12.35 3.11 -0.51
C ASP A 38 -12.33 1.59 -0.71
N HIS A 39 -13.28 1.03 -1.47
CA HIS A 39 -13.42 -0.41 -1.74
C HIS A 39 -14.00 -0.69 -3.14
N PRO A 40 -13.28 -0.37 -4.22
CA PRO A 40 -13.87 -0.47 -5.55
C PRO A 40 -14.21 -1.93 -5.91
N ASP A 41 -15.42 -2.19 -6.40
CA ASP A 41 -15.89 -3.54 -6.77
C ASP A 41 -14.94 -4.30 -7.70
N HIS A 42 -14.26 -3.56 -8.59
CA HIS A 42 -13.30 -4.12 -9.53
C HIS A 42 -11.99 -4.61 -8.87
N TYR A 43 -11.81 -4.42 -7.57
CA TYR A 43 -10.80 -5.08 -6.74
C TYR A 43 -11.35 -6.19 -5.85
N GLY A 44 -12.66 -6.44 -5.85
CA GLY A 44 -13.29 -7.50 -5.08
C GLY A 44 -14.42 -7.04 -4.16
N GLY A 45 -14.50 -5.75 -3.82
CA GLY A 45 -15.47 -5.22 -2.86
C GLY A 45 -15.09 -5.50 -1.39
N ALA A 46 -15.70 -4.77 -0.46
CA ALA A 46 -15.33 -4.76 0.96
C ALA A 46 -15.37 -6.14 1.63
N ASP A 47 -16.27 -7.03 1.20
CA ASP A 47 -16.46 -8.36 1.79
C ASP A 47 -15.60 -9.45 1.12
N ASN A 48 -14.85 -9.13 0.06
CA ASN A 48 -13.99 -10.11 -0.58
C ASN A 48 -12.68 -10.25 0.20
N PRO A 49 -12.36 -11.45 0.72
CA PRO A 49 -11.10 -11.69 1.44
C PRO A 49 -9.88 -11.54 0.53
N TYR A 50 -10.06 -11.65 -0.79
CA TYR A 50 -9.01 -11.56 -1.80
C TYR A 50 -8.95 -10.19 -2.51
N GLU A 51 -9.46 -9.14 -1.86
CA GLU A 51 -9.23 -7.78 -2.33
C GLU A 51 -7.72 -7.51 -2.47
N ALA A 52 -7.32 -6.86 -3.57
CA ALA A 52 -5.90 -6.70 -3.91
C ALA A 52 -5.08 -6.10 -2.74
N ILE A 53 -5.60 -5.08 -2.05
CA ILE A 53 -4.90 -4.46 -0.92
C ILE A 53 -4.76 -5.40 0.29
N LYS A 54 -5.74 -6.27 0.53
CA LYS A 54 -5.69 -7.26 1.61
C LYS A 54 -4.62 -8.31 1.35
N VAL A 55 -4.55 -8.82 0.11
CA VAL A 55 -3.51 -9.78 -0.30
C VAL A 55 -2.12 -9.17 -0.23
N ILE A 56 -1.96 -7.93 -0.74
CA ILE A 56 -0.68 -7.21 -0.70
C ILE A 56 -0.17 -7.04 0.72
N LYS A 57 -1.05 -6.66 1.67
CA LYS A 57 -0.70 -6.53 3.08
C LYS A 57 -0.42 -7.89 3.74
N ALA A 58 -1.23 -8.90 3.46
CA ALA A 58 -1.11 -10.22 4.08
C ALA A 58 0.19 -10.95 3.67
N TRP A 59 0.69 -10.70 2.46
CA TRP A 59 1.93 -11.29 1.94
C TRP A 59 3.14 -10.36 2.05
N ASP A 60 2.97 -9.19 2.68
CA ASP A 60 4.01 -8.16 2.80
C ASP A 60 4.70 -7.80 1.47
N LEU A 61 3.89 -7.60 0.42
CA LEU A 61 4.43 -7.36 -0.92
C LEU A 61 4.89 -5.91 -1.07
N GLY A 62 6.16 -5.74 -1.44
CA GLY A 62 6.72 -4.46 -1.87
C GLY A 62 6.08 -3.91 -3.16
N PHE A 63 6.53 -2.72 -3.60
CA PHE A 63 5.89 -1.97 -4.69
C PHE A 63 5.70 -2.77 -5.99
N CYS A 64 6.74 -3.45 -6.50
CA CYS A 64 6.64 -4.18 -7.76
C CYS A 64 5.77 -5.44 -7.64
N LEU A 65 5.98 -6.26 -6.62
CA LEU A 65 5.17 -7.47 -6.40
C LEU A 65 3.71 -7.14 -6.11
N GLY A 66 3.44 -6.10 -5.33
CA GLY A 66 2.09 -5.66 -5.04
C GLY A 66 1.36 -5.15 -6.29
N ASN A 67 2.03 -4.36 -7.13
CA ASN A 67 1.46 -3.96 -8.42
C ASN A 67 1.22 -5.17 -9.34
N THR A 68 2.14 -6.14 -9.38
CA THR A 68 1.99 -7.37 -10.15
C THR A 68 0.69 -8.10 -9.79
N VAL A 69 0.47 -8.37 -8.50
CA VAL A 69 -0.75 -9.02 -8.00
C VAL A 69 -1.99 -8.19 -8.29
N LYS A 70 -1.93 -6.87 -8.10
CA LYS A 70 -3.03 -5.94 -8.40
C LYS A 70 -3.46 -6.02 -9.87
N TYR A 71 -2.52 -6.03 -10.81
CA TYR A 71 -2.86 -6.07 -12.23
C TYR A 71 -3.36 -7.45 -12.67
N ILE A 72 -2.86 -8.55 -12.07
CA ILE A 72 -3.41 -9.90 -12.26
C ILE A 72 -4.86 -9.96 -11.77
N SER A 73 -5.12 -9.50 -10.56
CA SER A 73 -6.46 -9.58 -9.95
C SER A 73 -7.48 -8.70 -10.68
N ARG A 74 -7.05 -7.59 -11.30
CA ARG A 74 -7.90 -6.66 -12.06
C ARG A 74 -8.15 -7.08 -13.52
N ALA A 75 -7.32 -7.95 -14.08
CA ALA A 75 -7.28 -8.23 -15.53
C ALA A 75 -8.66 -8.55 -16.12
N GLY A 76 -9.17 -7.65 -16.96
CA GLY A 76 -10.47 -7.81 -17.64
C GLY A 76 -11.71 -7.56 -16.76
N LYS A 77 -11.55 -7.33 -15.45
CA LYS A 77 -12.68 -7.05 -14.53
C LYS A 77 -13.18 -5.61 -14.62
N LYS A 78 -12.26 -4.65 -14.77
CA LYS A 78 -12.62 -3.24 -14.95
C LYS A 78 -13.11 -2.95 -16.37
N ASP A 79 -12.46 -3.55 -17.37
CA ASP A 79 -12.83 -3.48 -18.78
C ASP A 79 -12.33 -4.77 -19.45
N PRO A 80 -13.23 -5.64 -19.98
CA PRO A 80 -12.84 -6.88 -20.65
C PRO A 80 -11.82 -6.69 -21.78
N LYS A 81 -11.86 -5.55 -22.48
CA LYS A 81 -10.94 -5.23 -23.58
C LYS A 81 -9.51 -4.97 -23.10
N LYS A 82 -9.33 -4.62 -21.83
CA LYS A 82 -8.02 -4.31 -21.22
C LYS A 82 -7.33 -5.51 -20.59
N ARG A 83 -7.89 -6.72 -20.67
CA ARG A 83 -7.28 -7.92 -20.06
C ARG A 83 -5.82 -8.11 -20.46
N ILE A 84 -5.48 -7.98 -21.74
CA ILE A 84 -4.10 -8.13 -22.22
C ILE A 84 -3.21 -6.98 -21.75
N GLU A 85 -3.72 -5.75 -21.72
CA GLU A 85 -2.99 -4.59 -21.20
C GLU A 85 -2.65 -4.77 -19.71
N ASP A 86 -3.62 -5.23 -18.91
CA ASP A 86 -3.43 -5.49 -17.48
C ASP A 86 -2.39 -6.60 -17.25
N LEU A 87 -2.45 -7.69 -18.01
CA LEU A 87 -1.44 -8.75 -17.94
C LEU A 87 -0.04 -8.27 -18.36
N ARG A 88 0.07 -7.41 -19.38
CA ARG A 88 1.35 -6.79 -19.77
C ARG A 88 1.90 -5.90 -18.67
N LYS A 89 1.04 -5.15 -17.97
CA LYS A 89 1.46 -4.35 -16.80
C LYS A 89 1.95 -5.24 -15.67
N ALA A 90 1.25 -6.33 -15.37
CA ALA A 90 1.70 -7.30 -14.37
C ALA A 90 3.09 -7.87 -14.73
N LEU A 91 3.29 -8.30 -15.98
CA LEU A 91 4.58 -8.78 -16.46
C LEU A 91 5.68 -7.73 -16.31
N TRP A 92 5.41 -6.47 -16.67
CA TRP A 92 6.38 -5.39 -16.55
C TRP A 92 6.86 -5.22 -15.11
N TYR A 93 5.95 -5.16 -14.13
CA TYR A 93 6.31 -5.02 -12.72
C TYR A 93 7.06 -6.24 -12.18
N LEU A 94 6.68 -7.45 -12.60
CA LEU A 94 7.41 -8.66 -12.22
C LEU A 94 8.84 -8.63 -12.76
N GLN A 95 9.03 -8.19 -14.00
CA GLN A 95 10.36 -8.02 -14.58
C GLN A 95 11.19 -6.97 -13.82
N GLN A 96 10.58 -5.87 -13.36
CA GLN A 96 11.29 -4.90 -12.52
C GLN A 96 11.74 -5.52 -11.20
N GLN A 97 10.88 -6.32 -10.55
CA GLN A 97 11.26 -7.01 -9.31
C GLN A 97 12.45 -7.96 -9.54
N ILE A 98 12.40 -8.77 -10.60
CA ILE A 98 13.51 -9.67 -10.97
C ILE A 98 14.80 -8.87 -11.18
N ASN A 99 14.73 -7.74 -11.88
CA ASN A 99 15.90 -6.90 -12.11
C ASN A 99 16.47 -6.35 -10.78
N TYR A 100 15.63 -5.95 -9.83
CA TYR A 100 16.09 -5.50 -8.51
C TYR A 100 16.79 -6.61 -7.74
N GLU A 101 16.23 -7.82 -7.74
CA GLU A 101 16.84 -8.97 -7.06
C GLU A 101 18.18 -9.35 -7.68
N VAL A 102 18.27 -9.39 -9.02
CA VAL A 102 19.54 -9.65 -9.71
C VAL A 102 20.57 -8.57 -9.43
N LEU A 103 20.19 -7.29 -9.43
CA LEU A 103 21.12 -6.19 -9.13
C LEU A 103 21.61 -6.24 -7.68
N ASP A 104 20.74 -6.59 -6.73
CA ASP A 104 21.08 -6.76 -5.32
C ASP A 104 21.97 -7.98 -5.08
N GLU A 105 21.78 -9.07 -5.83
CA GLU A 105 22.70 -10.21 -5.83
C GLU A 105 24.08 -9.85 -6.41
N LEU A 106 24.12 -9.09 -7.50
CA LEU A 106 25.36 -8.62 -8.10
C LEU A 106 26.15 -7.73 -7.12
N ASP A 107 25.49 -6.76 -6.48
CA ASP A 107 26.12 -5.87 -5.49
C ASP A 107 26.70 -6.68 -4.32
N ARG A 108 25.93 -7.60 -3.75
CA ARG A 108 26.39 -8.50 -2.66
C ARG A 108 27.52 -9.44 -3.05
N SER A 109 27.62 -9.78 -4.33
CA SER A 109 28.69 -10.64 -4.86
C SER A 109 29.97 -9.89 -5.22
N THR A 110 29.92 -8.56 -5.33
CA THR A 110 31.13 -7.77 -5.58
C THR A 110 31.98 -7.74 -4.31
N PRO A 111 33.19 -8.33 -4.31
CA PRO A 111 34.08 -8.18 -3.17
C PRO A 111 34.55 -6.72 -3.14
N GLU A 112 34.47 -6.09 -1.97
CA GLU A 112 34.87 -4.70 -1.73
C GLU A 112 36.36 -4.48 -2.06
N PHE A 113 36.68 -4.22 -3.33
CA PHE A 113 38.04 -3.91 -3.77
C PHE A 113 38.04 -2.67 -4.67
N ALA A 114 38.16 -1.50 -4.06
CA ALA A 114 38.97 -0.35 -4.53
C ALA A 114 38.82 0.89 -3.61
N ARG A 115 38.70 0.72 -2.29
CA ARG A 115 38.93 1.83 -1.33
C ARG A 115 40.20 1.56 -0.54
N ASP A 116 41.32 1.48 -1.24
CA ASP A 116 42.67 1.61 -0.66
C ASP A 116 43.67 1.78 -1.81
N LYS A 117 43.84 3.01 -2.30
CA LYS A 117 45.09 3.64 -2.76
C LYS A 117 44.93 5.15 -2.85
#